data_AF-A0A965LUV3-F1
#
_entry.id   AF-A0A965LUV3-F1
#
_cell.length_a   1.000
_cell.length_b   1.000
_cell.length_c   1.000
_cell.angle_alpha   90.00
_cell.angle_beta   90.00
_cell.angle_gamma   90.00
#
_symmetry.space_group_name_H-M   'P 1'
#
loop_
_entity.id
_entity.type
_entity.pdbx_description
1 polymer ?
#
loop_
_entity_poly.entity_id
_entity_poly.type
_entity_poly.pdbx_seq_one_letter_code
_entity_poly.pdbx_strand_id
1 'polypeptide(L)'
;MNAVQVIWHDAHSGSESWINIKDLDHDPAVVETVGYILPTCDGGKPDHITIFQSRNEDSLDHVLHIPHSMVQRIVVLDLPTD
;
A
#
# COMPACT_ATOMS: atom_id res chain seq x y z
N MET A 1 6.12 -10.48 -14.02
CA MET A 1 5.72 -9.82 -12.76
C MET A 1 4.73 -8.77 -13.17
N ASN A 2 3.48 -8.87 -12.72
CA ASN A 2 2.47 -7.88 -13.11
C ASN A 2 2.48 -6.75 -12.10
N ALA A 3 2.39 -5.52 -12.58
CA ALA A 3 2.13 -4.38 -11.71
C ALA A 3 0.73 -4.53 -11.11
N VAL A 4 0.54 -4.07 -9.89
CA VAL A 4 -0.75 -4.04 -9.20
C VAL A 4 -1.03 -2.65 -8.67
N GLN A 5 -2.30 -2.30 -8.61
CA GLN A 5 -2.82 -1.20 -7.80
C GLN A 5 -3.43 -1.80 -6.53
N VAL A 6 -3.02 -1.30 -5.37
CA VAL A 6 -3.59 -1.65 -4.07
C VAL A 6 -4.28 -0.41 -3.52
N ILE A 7 -5.57 -0.54 -3.24
CA ILE A 7 -6.37 0.48 -2.55
C ILE A 7 -6.49 0.03 -1.11
N TRP A 8 -6.09 0.88 -0.17
CA TRP A 8 -6.06 0.57 1.26
C TRP A 8 -6.33 1.79 2.12
N HIS A 9 -6.65 1.56 3.39
CA HIS A 9 -6.89 2.62 4.37
C HIS A 9 -5.66 2.82 5.25
N ASP A 10 -5.07 4.02 5.21
CA ASP A 10 -3.92 4.35 6.06
C ASP A 10 -4.35 5.17 7.29
N ALA A 11 -3.48 5.15 8.30
CA ALA A 11 -3.50 6.15 9.34
C ALA A 11 -3.05 7.50 8.75
N HIS A 12 -3.87 8.53 8.91
CA HIS A 12 -3.51 9.89 8.54
C HIS A 12 -3.74 10.83 9.74
N SER A 13 -3.12 12.00 9.69
CA SER A 13 -3.41 13.04 10.68
C SER A 13 -4.80 13.60 10.44
N GLY A 14 -5.70 13.47 11.41
CA GLY A 14 -7.05 14.04 11.33
C GLY A 14 -7.12 15.57 11.51
N SER A 15 -5.97 16.25 11.63
CA SER A 15 -5.87 17.72 11.73
C SER A 15 -4.42 18.18 11.52
N GLU A 16 -4.23 19.44 11.11
CA GLU A 16 -2.93 20.12 11.06
C GLU A 16 -2.57 20.82 12.39
N SER A 17 -3.52 20.89 13.35
CA SER A 17 -3.36 21.51 14.67
C SER A 17 -4.20 20.80 15.75
N TRP A 18 -4.23 21.34 16.97
CA TRP A 18 -5.13 20.88 18.02
C TRP A 18 -6.59 20.99 17.57
N ILE A 19 -7.37 19.93 17.77
CA ILE A 19 -8.78 19.82 17.35
C ILE A 19 -9.62 19.29 18.51
N ASN A 20 -10.90 19.69 18.59
CA ASN A 20 -11.80 19.11 19.58
C ASN A 20 -12.19 17.69 19.16
N ILE A 21 -12.41 16.82 20.14
CA ILE A 21 -12.79 15.41 19.91
C ILE A 21 -14.05 15.28 19.05
N LYS A 22 -15.05 16.14 19.27
CA LYS A 22 -16.31 16.15 18.51
C LYS A 22 -16.15 16.52 17.03
N ASP A 23 -15.03 17.17 16.70
CA ASP A 23 -14.72 17.65 15.36
C ASP A 23 -13.70 16.72 14.67
N LEU A 24 -13.33 15.60 15.30
CA LEU A 24 -12.44 14.60 14.69
C LEU A 24 -13.12 13.94 13.50
N ASP A 25 -12.39 13.89 12.39
CA ASP A 25 -12.75 13.04 11.26
C ASP A 25 -12.51 11.56 11.62
N HIS A 26 -13.43 10.71 11.14
CA HIS A 26 -13.40 9.26 11.32
C HIS A 26 -13.31 8.53 9.98
N ASP A 27 -13.39 9.24 8.86
CA ASP A 27 -13.24 8.65 7.55
C ASP A 27 -11.79 8.19 7.35
N PRO A 28 -11.56 7.06 6.65
CA PRO A 28 -10.22 6.58 6.39
C PRO A 28 -9.51 7.43 5.34
N ALA A 29 -8.17 7.53 5.44
CA ALA A 29 -7.38 7.98 4.30
C ALA A 29 -7.32 6.85 3.28
N VAL A 30 -8.01 7.02 2.16
CA VAL A 30 -7.95 6.08 1.03
C VAL A 30 -6.66 6.34 0.26
N VAL A 31 -5.74 5.39 0.33
CA VAL A 31 -4.45 5.43 -0.36
C VAL A 31 -4.47 4.45 -1.52
N GLU A 32 -3.98 4.92 -2.67
CA GLU A 32 -3.74 4.08 -3.83
C GLU A 32 -2.24 3.93 -4.04
N THR A 33 -1.77 2.68 -4.09
CA THR A 33 -0.36 2.36 -4.29
C THR A 33 -0.22 1.48 -5.53
N VAL A 34 0.66 1.86 -6.45
CA VAL A 34 1.01 1.04 -7.62
C VAL A 34 2.43 0.51 -7.47
N GLY A 35 2.62 -0.78 -7.69
CA GLY A 35 3.93 -1.43 -7.63
C GLY A 35 3.86 -2.92 -7.89
N TYR A 36 4.87 -3.65 -7.41
CA TYR A 36 4.95 -5.10 -7.54
C TYR A 36 4.86 -5.76 -6.16
N ILE A 37 4.11 -6.85 -6.05
CA ILE A 37 4.01 -7.62 -4.80
C ILE A 37 5.27 -8.48 -4.63
N LEU A 38 5.87 -8.42 -3.45
CA LEU A 38 6.85 -9.40 -2.97
C LEU A 38 6.11 -10.49 -2.17
N PRO A 39 6.02 -11.73 -2.69
CA PRO A 39 5.40 -12.83 -1.98
C PRO A 39 6.10 -13.12 -0.65
N THR A 40 5.37 -13.68 0.32
CA THR A 40 5.94 -14.07 1.62
C THR A 40 7.01 -15.16 1.48
N CYS A 41 6.89 -16.05 0.48
CA CYS A 41 7.94 -17.05 0.18
C CYS A 41 9.26 -16.43 -0.31
N ASP A 42 9.21 -15.19 -0.79
CA ASP A 42 10.34 -14.45 -1.33
C ASP A 42 10.81 -13.32 -0.37
N GLY A 43 10.36 -13.35 0.89
CA GLY A 43 10.76 -12.39 1.93
C GLY A 43 9.74 -11.29 2.25
N GLY A 44 8.54 -11.32 1.66
CA GLY A 44 7.44 -10.44 2.04
C GLY A 44 7.04 -10.61 3.52
N LYS A 45 6.69 -9.51 4.19
CA LYS A 45 6.28 -9.51 5.60
C LYS A 45 4.98 -10.31 5.79
N PRO A 46 4.93 -11.29 6.72
CA PRO A 46 3.70 -12.02 7.03
C PRO A 46 2.54 -11.10 7.41
N ASP A 47 1.31 -11.48 7.04
CA ASP A 47 0.06 -10.73 7.27
C ASP A 47 0.03 -9.32 6.65
N HIS A 48 0.93 -9.05 5.71
CA HIS A 48 0.98 -7.80 4.95
C HIS A 48 1.07 -8.07 3.45
N ILE A 49 0.52 -7.16 2.66
CA ILE A 49 0.90 -7.01 1.26
C ILE A 49 2.19 -6.20 1.23
N THR A 50 3.30 -6.86 0.89
CA THR A 50 4.57 -6.18 0.65
C THR A 50 4.62 -5.73 -0.80
N ILE A 51 4.63 -4.43 -1.04
CA ILE A 51 4.81 -3.82 -2.36
C ILE A 51 6.18 -3.16 -2.45
N PHE A 52 6.78 -3.18 -3.64
CA PHE A 52 7.97 -2.40 -3.96
C PHE A 52 7.81 -1.71 -5.33
N GLN A 53 8.53 -0.60 -5.54
CA GLN A 53 8.49 0.15 -6.79
C GLN A 53 9.42 -0.45 -7.84
N SER A 54 10.67 -0.73 -7.46
CA SER A 54 11.72 -1.20 -8.35
C SER A 54 12.65 -2.19 -7.65
N ARG A 55 13.35 -3.01 -8.45
CA ARG A 55 14.25 -4.07 -7.98
C ARG A 55 15.55 -4.05 -8.80
N ASN A 56 16.68 -4.26 -8.12
CA ASN A 56 17.95 -4.60 -8.74
C ASN A 56 18.57 -5.79 -8.00
N GLU A 57 18.74 -6.93 -8.69
CA GLU A 57 19.21 -8.19 -8.10
C GLU A 57 18.45 -8.55 -6.82
N ASP A 58 19.10 -8.42 -5.65
CA ASP A 58 18.54 -8.74 -4.34
C ASP A 58 18.13 -7.49 -3.53
N SER A 59 18.11 -6.32 -4.16
CA SER A 59 17.71 -5.05 -3.54
C SER A 59 16.37 -4.55 -4.08
N LEU A 60 15.53 -4.03 -3.19
CA LEU A 60 14.23 -3.43 -3.49
C LEU A 60 14.21 -1.96 -3.07
N ASP A 61 13.51 -1.13 -3.83
CA ASP A 61 13.33 0.30 -3.56
C ASP A 61 11.86 0.65 -3.30
N HIS A 62 11.63 1.67 -2.47
CA HIS A 62 10.31 2.15 -2.04
C HIS A 62 9.38 1.01 -1.57
N VAL A 63 9.87 0.18 -0.64
CA VAL A 63 9.11 -0.94 -0.07
C VAL A 63 8.05 -0.43 0.91
N LEU A 64 6.82 -0.91 0.75
CA LEU A 64 5.70 -0.67 1.66
C LEU A 64 5.11 -2.00 2.13
N HIS A 65 4.88 -2.12 3.44
CA HIS A 65 4.16 -3.25 4.02
C HIS A 65 2.76 -2.79 4.44
N ILE A 66 1.75 -3.09 3.64
CA ILE A 66 0.36 -2.74 3.93
C ILE A 66 -0.26 -3.90 4.72
N PRO A 67 -0.76 -3.68 5.95
CA PRO A 67 -1.45 -4.73 6.71
C PRO A 67 -2.64 -5.27 5.92
N HIS A 68 -2.80 -6.60 5.88
CA HIS A 68 -3.88 -7.21 5.09
C HIS A 68 -5.28 -6.67 5.45
N SER A 69 -5.50 -6.38 6.74
CA SER A 69 -6.77 -5.84 7.25
C SER A 69 -7.10 -4.44 6.75
N MET A 70 -6.12 -3.70 6.24
CA MET A 70 -6.31 -2.34 5.71
C MET A 70 -6.58 -2.34 4.20
N VAL A 71 -6.29 -3.43 3.49
CA VAL A 71 -6.49 -3.54 2.04
C VAL A 71 -7.98 -3.62 1.72
N GLN A 72 -8.44 -2.70 0.88
CA GLN A 72 -9.81 -2.68 0.38
C GLN A 72 -9.93 -3.40 -0.96
N ARG A 73 -8.91 -3.27 -1.83
CA ARG A 73 -8.92 -3.85 -3.17
C ARG A 73 -7.51 -4.02 -3.72
N ILE A 74 -7.31 -5.08 -4.51
CA ILE A 74 -6.11 -5.26 -5.34
C ILE A 74 -6.56 -5.43 -6.79
N VAL A 75 -5.95 -4.70 -7.71
CA VAL A 75 -6.20 -4.77 -9.15
C VAL A 75 -4.88 -5.09 -9.85
N VAL A 76 -4.87 -6.15 -10.66
CA VAL A 76 -3.74 -6.46 -11.54
C VAL A 76 -3.82 -5.53 -12.75
N LEU A 77 -2.73 -4.86 -13.06
CA LEU A 77 -2.66 -3.91 -14.17
C LEU A 77 -2.10 -4.60 -15.41
N ASP A 78 -2.84 -4.49 -16.52
CA ASP A 78 -2.34 -4.84 -17.84
C ASP A 78 -1.61 -3.61 -18.41
N LEU A 79 -0.32 -3.77 -18.66
CA LEU A 79 0.50 -2.71 -19.27
C LEU A 79 0.35 -2.78 -20.80
N PRO A 80 0.26 -1.63 -21.49
CA PRO A 80 0.28 -1.61 -22.94
C PRO A 80 1.53 -2.31 -23.46
N THR A 81 1.34 -3.23 -24.39
CA THR A 81 2.42 -3.77 -25.22
C THR A 81 2.41 -2.99 -26.52
N ASP A 82 3.41 -2.14 -26.73
CA ASP A 82 3.70 -1.58 -28.06
C ASP A 82 4.06 -2.72 -29.04
#